data_AF-A0A0H2M0H6-F1
#
_entry.id   AF-A0A0H2M0H6-F1
#
_cell.length_a   1.000
_cell.length_b   1.000
_cell.length_c   1.000
_cell.angle_alpha   90.00
_cell.angle_beta   90.00
_cell.angle_gamma   90.00
#
_symmetry.space_group_name_H-M   'P 1'
#
loop_
_entity.id
_entity.type
_entity.pdbx_description
1 polymer ?
#
loop_
_entity_poly.entity_id
_entity_poly.type
_entity_poly.pdbx_seq_one_letter_code
_entity_poly.pdbx_strand_id
1 'polypeptide(L)'
;MKNIVLAMLMALGSLPLWAQSNAAAGNADFEAERSRLAAERAAIEARFDKERAACYQKFAVEDCLRDSRKRRRAETDHIKRQESAINDIERQRRGAAELEKLDQKAATRRPQDTPEKQDESRQAQKDREQRAADHAASRAATAAEADERRRELEAKQKAHADEQAKAAQRRAEAPAAVERFESKQQKAAEHRASRERQNAERTKPRGAPLPPASPASSPSR
;
A
#
# COMPACT_ATOMS: atom_id res chain seq x y z
N MET A 1 1.37 -83.89 18.57
CA MET A 1 2.12 -82.77 17.95
C MET A 1 1.74 -82.57 16.48
N LYS A 2 0.45 -82.38 16.19
CA LYS A 2 -0.06 -82.17 14.82
C LYS A 2 -1.08 -81.01 14.77
N ASN A 3 -1.69 -80.72 15.92
CA ASN A 3 -2.66 -79.64 16.09
C ASN A 3 -2.00 -78.29 16.43
N ILE A 4 -0.73 -78.29 16.88
CA ILE A 4 0.02 -77.07 17.20
C ILE A 4 0.61 -76.44 15.92
N VAL A 5 0.96 -77.27 14.93
CA VAL A 5 1.48 -76.80 13.63
C VAL A 5 0.37 -76.16 12.79
N LEU A 6 -0.88 -76.62 12.94
CA LEU A 6 -2.03 -76.05 12.21
C LEU A 6 -2.44 -74.66 12.73
N ALA A 7 -2.27 -74.41 14.04
CA ALA A 7 -2.63 -73.14 14.67
C ALA A 7 -1.63 -72.01 14.34
N MET A 8 -0.36 -72.35 14.09
CA MET A 8 0.67 -71.36 13.74
C MET A 8 0.60 -70.91 12.27
N LEU A 9 -0.04 -71.70 11.40
CA LEU A 9 -0.22 -71.39 9.97
C LEU A 9 -1.46 -70.56 9.64
N MET A 10 -2.43 -70.45 10.57
CA MET A 10 -3.62 -69.58 10.42
C MET A 10 -3.43 -68.17 10.99
N ALA A 11 -2.36 -67.92 11.74
CA ALA A 11 -2.07 -66.61 12.34
C ALA A 11 -1.19 -65.68 11.46
N LEU A 12 -0.66 -66.18 10.33
CA LEU A 12 0.10 -65.37 9.36
C LEU A 12 -0.75 -64.82 8.20
N GLY A 13 -2.07 -65.05 8.23
CA GLY A 13 -3.00 -64.68 7.15
C GLY A 13 -3.70 -63.32 7.29
N SER A 14 -3.40 -62.53 8.33
CA SER A 14 -3.97 -61.18 8.50
C SER A 14 -2.90 -60.11 8.29
N LEU A 15 -2.39 -60.03 7.06
CA LEU A 15 -1.72 -58.83 6.57
C LEU A 15 -2.80 -57.80 6.19
N PRO A 16 -2.72 -56.53 6.63
CA PRO A 16 -3.60 -55.51 6.10
C PRO A 16 -3.28 -55.35 4.61
N LEU A 17 -4.25 -55.67 3.74
CA LEU A 17 -4.27 -55.22 2.35
C LEU A 17 -4.50 -53.70 2.31
N TRP A 18 -3.49 -52.92 2.71
CA TRP A 18 -3.38 -51.48 2.47
C TRP A 18 -2.01 -51.19 1.87
N ALA A 19 -1.67 -51.91 0.80
CA ALA A 19 -0.47 -51.65 0.02
C ALA A 19 -0.64 -52.08 -1.44
N GLN A 20 -1.85 -51.94 -1.99
CA GLN A 20 -2.06 -52.07 -3.43
C GLN A 20 -1.96 -50.69 -4.08
N SER A 21 -0.79 -50.46 -4.69
CA SER A 21 -0.61 -49.76 -5.97
C SER A 21 -1.19 -48.36 -6.13
N ASN A 22 -0.43 -47.33 -5.73
CA ASN A 22 -0.56 -45.96 -6.25
C ASN A 22 0.54 -45.58 -7.27
N ALA A 23 1.09 -46.55 -8.00
CA ALA A 23 2.13 -46.27 -9.00
C ALA A 23 1.59 -45.69 -10.33
N ALA A 24 0.29 -45.84 -10.62
CA ALA A 24 -0.36 -45.28 -11.81
C ALA A 24 -1.17 -43.99 -11.54
N ALA A 25 -1.23 -43.53 -10.28
CA ALA A 25 -2.06 -42.40 -9.84
C ALA A 25 -1.28 -41.08 -9.63
N GLY A 26 0.02 -41.03 -9.96
CA GLY A 26 0.93 -39.97 -9.48
C GLY A 26 0.63 -38.51 -9.89
N ASN A 27 -0.37 -38.23 -10.73
CA ASN A 27 -0.84 -36.86 -11.01
C ASN A 27 -2.29 -36.63 -10.53
N ALA A 28 -3.16 -37.63 -10.72
CA ALA A 28 -4.56 -37.55 -10.30
C ALA A 28 -4.71 -37.54 -8.77
N ASP A 29 -3.77 -38.18 -8.06
CA ASP A 29 -3.76 -38.24 -6.59
C ASP A 29 -3.41 -36.89 -5.95
N PHE A 30 -2.52 -36.09 -6.57
CA PHE A 30 -2.15 -34.78 -6.02
C PHE A 30 -3.28 -33.75 -6.08
N GLU A 31 -4.09 -33.76 -7.14
CA GLU A 31 -5.24 -32.85 -7.22
C GLU A 31 -6.32 -33.22 -6.19
N ALA A 32 -6.60 -34.52 -6.04
CA ALA A 32 -7.50 -35.01 -4.99
C ALA A 32 -6.98 -34.63 -3.59
N GLU A 33 -5.68 -34.81 -3.34
CA GLU A 33 -5.04 -34.45 -2.08
C GLU A 33 -5.07 -32.94 -1.82
N ARG A 34 -4.80 -32.10 -2.83
CA ARG A 34 -4.95 -30.63 -2.75
C ARG A 34 -6.37 -30.24 -2.38
N SER A 35 -7.37 -30.87 -3.00
CA SER A 35 -8.78 -30.58 -2.70
C SER A 35 -9.13 -30.94 -1.25
N ARG A 36 -8.60 -32.06 -0.73
CA ARG A 36 -8.76 -32.48 0.66
C ARG A 36 -8.13 -31.48 1.63
N LEU A 37 -6.88 -31.08 1.37
CA LEU A 37 -6.14 -30.10 2.18
C LEU A 37 -6.81 -28.71 2.16
N ALA A 38 -7.37 -28.31 1.03
CA ALA A 38 -8.13 -27.07 0.90
C ALA A 38 -9.41 -27.11 1.74
N ALA A 39 -10.16 -28.23 1.72
CA ALA A 39 -11.34 -28.42 2.55
C ALA A 39 -10.99 -28.42 4.05
N GLU A 40 -9.90 -29.07 4.44
CA GLU A 40 -9.42 -29.11 5.82
C GLU A 40 -9.02 -27.71 6.32
N ARG A 41 -8.31 -26.94 5.49
CA ARG A 41 -8.00 -25.52 5.78
C ARG A 41 -9.28 -24.71 5.96
N ALA A 42 -10.25 -24.85 5.06
CA ALA A 42 -11.51 -24.11 5.15
C ALA A 42 -12.26 -24.43 6.45
N ALA A 43 -12.22 -25.69 6.91
CA ALA A 43 -12.80 -26.08 8.19
C ALA A 43 -12.08 -25.43 9.39
N ILE A 44 -10.75 -25.34 9.36
CA ILE A 44 -9.95 -24.65 10.39
C ILE A 44 -10.27 -23.16 10.42
N GLU A 45 -10.32 -22.49 9.26
CA GLU A 45 -10.66 -21.07 9.18
C GLU A 45 -12.08 -20.79 9.70
N ALA A 46 -13.05 -21.62 9.33
CA ALA A 46 -14.42 -21.49 9.82
C ALA A 46 -14.52 -21.68 11.35
N ARG A 47 -13.71 -22.56 11.94
CA ARG A 47 -13.60 -22.71 13.41
C ARG A 47 -12.95 -21.48 14.03
N PHE A 48 -11.85 -21.00 13.46
CA PHE A 48 -11.16 -19.80 13.93
C PHE A 48 -12.06 -18.56 13.91
N ASP A 49 -12.88 -18.37 12.88
CA ASP A 49 -13.81 -17.23 12.82
C ASP A 49 -14.88 -17.30 13.92
N LYS A 50 -15.40 -18.50 14.21
CA LYS A 50 -16.32 -18.72 15.33
C LYS A 50 -15.65 -18.45 16.68
N GLU A 51 -14.43 -18.94 16.89
CA GLU A 51 -13.65 -18.66 18.11
C GLU A 51 -13.36 -17.17 18.27
N ARG A 52 -13.01 -16.48 17.18
CA ARG A 52 -12.74 -15.05 17.17
C ARG A 52 -13.97 -14.24 17.57
N ALA A 53 -15.13 -14.57 17.02
CA ALA A 53 -16.40 -13.95 17.41
C ALA A 53 -16.70 -14.19 18.90
N ALA A 54 -16.48 -15.40 19.41
CA ALA A 54 -16.64 -15.72 20.82
C ALA A 54 -15.63 -14.98 21.72
N CYS A 55 -14.41 -14.72 21.26
CA CYS A 55 -13.42 -13.96 22.02
C CYS A 55 -13.84 -12.52 22.28
N TYR A 56 -14.52 -11.86 21.33
CA TYR A 56 -15.01 -10.49 21.52
C TYR A 56 -16.12 -10.37 22.58
N GLN A 57 -16.72 -11.49 23.01
CA GLN A 57 -17.71 -11.52 24.09
C GLN A 57 -17.07 -11.72 25.48
N LYS A 58 -15.75 -11.89 25.57
CA LYS A 58 -15.03 -12.12 26.83
C LYS A 58 -14.39 -10.83 27.35
N PHE A 59 -14.11 -10.79 28.65
CA PHE A 59 -13.38 -9.67 29.26
C PHE A 59 -11.90 -9.63 28.84
N ALA A 60 -11.24 -10.79 28.78
CA ALA A 60 -9.84 -10.92 28.35
C ALA A 60 -9.72 -11.17 26.84
N VAL A 61 -10.18 -10.21 26.03
CA VAL A 61 -10.24 -10.36 24.56
C VAL A 61 -8.87 -10.64 23.94
N GLU A 62 -7.85 -9.86 24.31
CA GLU A 62 -6.50 -9.97 23.71
C GLU A 62 -5.85 -11.32 23.96
N ASP A 63 -5.92 -11.83 25.20
CA ASP A 63 -5.39 -13.16 25.54
C ASP A 63 -6.16 -14.26 24.78
N CYS A 64 -7.49 -14.16 24.72
CA CYS A 64 -8.31 -15.10 23.96
C CYS A 64 -7.94 -15.11 22.46
N LEU A 65 -7.80 -13.92 21.85
CA LEU A 65 -7.42 -13.79 20.44
C LEU A 65 -6.03 -14.34 20.19
N ARG A 66 -5.08 -14.11 21.09
CA ARG A 66 -3.72 -14.66 21.00
C ARG A 66 -3.73 -16.19 21.00
N ASP A 67 -4.49 -16.81 21.90
CA ASP A 67 -4.59 -18.26 22.00
C ASP A 67 -5.31 -18.88 20.80
N SER A 68 -6.39 -18.26 20.32
CA SER A 68 -7.09 -18.69 19.11
C SER A 68 -6.17 -18.63 17.88
N ARG A 69 -5.37 -17.56 17.73
CA ARG A 69 -4.34 -17.46 16.67
C ARG A 69 -3.23 -18.50 16.83
N LYS A 70 -2.87 -18.88 18.05
CA LYS A 70 -1.87 -19.93 18.32
C LYS A 70 -2.40 -21.30 17.89
N ARG A 71 -3.64 -21.64 18.24
CA ARG A 71 -4.32 -22.88 17.81
C ARG A 71 -4.42 -22.98 16.29
N ARG A 72 -4.96 -21.95 15.63
CA ARG A 72 -5.05 -21.89 14.16
C ARG A 72 -3.70 -22.15 13.49
N ARG A 73 -2.62 -21.52 13.97
CA ARG A 73 -1.27 -21.73 13.43
C ARG A 73 -0.85 -23.18 13.54
N ALA A 74 -0.94 -23.76 14.74
CA ALA A 74 -0.57 -25.16 14.98
C ALA A 74 -1.35 -26.15 14.09
N GLU A 75 -2.66 -25.95 13.94
CA GLU A 75 -3.51 -26.79 13.07
C GLU A 75 -3.17 -26.62 11.59
N THR A 76 -2.90 -25.40 11.14
CA THR A 76 -2.58 -25.11 9.73
C THR A 76 -1.15 -25.55 9.35
N ASP A 77 -0.22 -25.62 10.30
CA ASP A 77 1.19 -25.93 10.02
C ASP A 77 1.39 -27.36 9.47
N HIS A 78 0.55 -28.32 9.87
CA HIS A 78 0.54 -29.65 9.26
C HIS A 78 0.14 -29.59 7.77
N ILE A 79 -0.96 -28.88 7.46
CA ILE A 79 -1.45 -28.71 6.09
C ILE A 79 -0.39 -28.06 5.20
N LYS A 80 0.24 -26.99 5.67
CA LYS A 80 1.30 -26.30 4.93
C LYS A 80 2.47 -27.22 4.59
N ARG A 81 2.88 -28.09 5.53
CA ARG A 81 3.96 -29.07 5.28
C ARG A 81 3.58 -30.06 4.19
N GLN A 82 2.34 -30.56 4.19
CA GLN A 82 1.84 -31.47 3.15
C GLN A 82 1.79 -30.79 1.78
N GLU A 83 1.25 -29.57 1.70
CA GLU A 83 1.20 -28.82 0.44
C GLU A 83 2.60 -28.49 -0.11
N SER A 84 3.54 -28.10 0.77
CA SER A 84 4.93 -27.88 0.37
C SER A 84 5.56 -29.15 -0.18
N ALA A 85 5.35 -30.30 0.45
CA ALA A 85 5.86 -31.58 -0.05
C ALA A 85 5.30 -31.92 -1.44
N ILE A 86 3.99 -31.70 -1.68
CA ILE A 86 3.37 -31.89 -2.99
C ILE A 86 4.01 -30.95 -4.03
N ASN A 87 4.15 -29.67 -3.69
CA ASN A 87 4.74 -28.67 -4.59
C ASN A 87 6.21 -28.99 -4.93
N ASP A 88 6.98 -29.47 -3.96
CA ASP A 88 8.38 -29.86 -4.15
C ASP A 88 8.51 -31.07 -5.07
N ILE A 89 7.66 -32.09 -4.89
CA ILE A 89 7.62 -33.26 -5.78
C ILE A 89 7.27 -32.84 -7.21
N GLU A 90 6.26 -31.99 -7.40
CA GLU A 90 5.89 -31.48 -8.73
C GLU A 90 6.99 -30.61 -9.34
N ARG A 91 7.69 -29.81 -8.54
CA ARG A 91 8.83 -29.01 -9.00
C ARG A 91 9.96 -29.92 -9.49
N GLN A 92 10.30 -30.95 -8.73
CA GLN A 92 11.31 -31.93 -9.11
C GLN A 92 10.92 -32.67 -10.39
N ARG A 93 9.67 -33.12 -10.51
CA ARG A 93 9.17 -33.80 -11.72
C ARG A 93 9.17 -32.91 -12.95
N ARG A 94 8.75 -31.65 -12.82
CA ARG A 94 8.85 -30.66 -13.92
C ARG A 94 10.30 -30.39 -14.31
N GLY A 95 11.20 -30.27 -13.32
CA GLY A 95 12.63 -30.12 -13.55
C GLY A 95 13.22 -31.31 -14.30
N ALA A 96 12.92 -32.54 -13.86
CA ALA A 96 13.39 -33.77 -14.50
C ALA A 96 12.85 -33.90 -15.93
N ALA A 97 11.56 -33.63 -16.15
CA ALA A 97 10.98 -33.66 -17.49
C ALA A 97 11.59 -32.61 -18.43
N GLU A 98 11.97 -31.43 -17.92
CA GLU A 98 12.63 -30.42 -18.73
C GLU A 98 14.09 -30.79 -19.04
N LEU A 99 14.81 -31.37 -18.07
CA LEU A 99 16.15 -31.91 -18.30
C LEU A 99 16.11 -33.01 -19.38
N GLU A 100 15.16 -33.93 -19.31
CA GLU A 100 14.99 -34.98 -20.32
C GLU A 100 14.75 -34.38 -21.72
N LYS A 101 13.92 -33.33 -21.82
CA LYS A 101 13.72 -32.62 -23.10
C LYS A 101 15.00 -31.94 -23.60
N LEU A 102 15.81 -31.37 -22.71
CA LEU A 102 17.08 -30.76 -23.08
C LEU A 102 18.08 -31.82 -23.55
N ASP A 103 18.15 -32.96 -22.88
CA ASP A 103 19.00 -34.09 -23.26
C ASP A 103 18.57 -34.66 -24.63
N GLN A 104 17.27 -34.81 -24.87
CA GLN A 104 16.74 -35.21 -26.18
C GLN A 104 17.13 -34.19 -27.28
N LYS A 105 17.00 -32.89 -26.99
CA LYS A 105 17.42 -31.81 -27.91
C LYS A 105 18.93 -31.78 -28.13
N ALA A 106 19.73 -32.12 -27.12
CA ALA A 106 21.19 -32.16 -27.22
C ALA A 106 21.68 -33.40 -27.98
N ALA A 107 21.01 -34.55 -27.79
CA ALA A 107 21.27 -35.80 -28.51
C ALA A 107 20.97 -35.66 -30.01
N THR A 108 19.97 -34.86 -30.39
CA THR A 108 19.81 -34.43 -31.78
C THR A 108 20.85 -33.37 -32.11
N ARG A 109 21.78 -33.66 -33.03
CA ARG A 109 22.78 -32.69 -33.50
C ARG A 109 22.06 -31.43 -33.97
N ARG A 110 22.19 -30.34 -33.22
CA ARG A 110 21.60 -29.05 -33.55
C ARG A 110 22.09 -28.67 -34.96
N PRO A 111 21.19 -28.35 -35.92
CA PRO A 111 21.62 -27.83 -37.21
C PRO A 111 22.55 -26.65 -36.96
N GLN A 112 23.70 -26.59 -37.64
CA GLN A 112 24.54 -25.40 -37.52
C GLN A 112 23.71 -24.19 -37.95
N ASP A 113 23.66 -23.17 -37.10
CA ASP A 113 22.98 -21.94 -37.41
C ASP A 113 23.61 -21.35 -38.68
N THR A 114 22.79 -20.96 -39.65
CA THR A 114 23.28 -20.37 -40.90
C THR A 114 24.05 -19.08 -40.59
N PRO A 115 25.00 -18.66 -41.43
CA PRO A 115 25.78 -17.43 -41.20
C PRO A 115 24.90 -16.21 -40.88
N GLU A 116 23.74 -16.08 -41.53
CA GLU A 116 22.78 -15.00 -41.31
C GLU A 116 22.24 -15.01 -39.88
N LYS A 117 21.86 -16.18 -39.35
CA LYS A 117 21.37 -16.30 -37.95
C LYS A 117 22.47 -16.01 -36.94
N GLN A 118 23.72 -16.33 -37.26
CA GLN A 118 24.85 -16.00 -36.40
C GLN A 118 25.06 -14.48 -36.34
N ASP A 119 24.94 -13.80 -37.47
CA ASP A 119 25.08 -12.34 -37.55
C ASP A 119 23.91 -11.62 -36.88
N GLU A 120 22.68 -12.11 -37.06
CA GLU A 120 21.50 -11.63 -36.31
C GLU A 120 21.69 -11.79 -34.80
N SER A 121 22.22 -12.93 -34.34
CA SER A 121 22.50 -13.15 -32.91
C SER A 121 23.56 -12.19 -32.38
N ARG A 122 24.62 -11.92 -33.15
CA ARG A 122 25.66 -10.94 -32.79
C ARG A 122 25.08 -9.54 -32.73
N GLN A 123 24.24 -9.15 -33.69
CA GLN A 123 23.60 -7.85 -33.70
C GLN A 123 22.63 -7.70 -32.51
N ALA A 124 21.79 -8.71 -32.28
CA ALA A 124 20.87 -8.71 -31.13
C ALA A 124 21.63 -8.66 -29.79
N GLN A 125 22.83 -9.22 -29.72
CA GLN A 125 23.70 -9.08 -28.54
C GLN A 125 24.19 -7.64 -28.37
N LYS A 126 24.71 -7.01 -29.44
CA LYS A 126 25.12 -5.60 -29.42
C LYS A 126 23.97 -4.68 -29.01
N ASP A 127 22.76 -4.91 -29.53
CA ASP A 127 21.57 -4.13 -29.17
C ASP A 127 21.17 -4.32 -27.70
N ARG A 128 21.40 -5.50 -27.12
CA ARG A 128 21.19 -5.74 -25.68
C ARG A 128 22.22 -5.01 -24.83
N GLU A 129 23.49 -5.05 -25.25
CA GLU A 129 24.59 -4.37 -24.56
C GLU A 129 24.41 -2.86 -24.60
N GLN A 130 24.01 -2.30 -25.75
CA GLN A 130 23.72 -0.88 -25.90
C GLN A 130 22.56 -0.45 -25.00
N ARG A 131 21.43 -1.19 -25.01
CA ARG A 131 20.31 -0.89 -24.10
C ARG A 131 20.72 -0.97 -22.63
N ALA A 132 21.56 -1.94 -22.26
CA ALA A 132 22.07 -2.04 -20.90
C ALA A 132 22.93 -0.82 -20.53
N ALA A 133 23.78 -0.35 -21.44
CA ALA A 133 24.58 0.85 -21.27
C ALA A 133 23.71 2.12 -21.15
N ASP A 134 22.71 2.27 -22.01
CA ASP A 134 21.77 3.41 -21.96
C ASP A 134 20.99 3.43 -20.64
N HIS A 135 20.51 2.27 -20.18
CA HIS A 135 19.86 2.16 -18.87
C HIS A 135 20.82 2.46 -17.71
N ALA A 136 22.09 2.05 -17.80
CA ALA A 136 23.09 2.38 -16.80
C ALA A 136 23.37 3.90 -16.77
N ALA A 137 23.50 4.53 -17.93
CA ALA A 137 23.69 5.98 -18.07
C ALA A 137 22.49 6.76 -17.53
N SER A 138 21.26 6.36 -17.86
CA SER A 138 20.03 6.97 -17.34
C SER A 138 19.92 6.87 -15.82
N ARG A 139 20.26 5.71 -15.24
CA ARG A 139 20.32 5.55 -13.78
C ARG A 139 21.40 6.41 -13.14
N ALA A 140 22.57 6.53 -13.77
CA ALA A 140 23.65 7.39 -13.27
C ALA A 140 23.26 8.88 -13.31
N ALA A 141 22.62 9.35 -14.39
CA ALA A 141 22.10 10.72 -14.49
C ALA A 141 21.04 10.99 -13.41
N THR A 142 20.09 10.06 -13.24
CA THR A 142 19.08 10.12 -12.18
C THR A 142 19.74 10.19 -10.80
N ALA A 143 20.77 9.39 -10.54
CA ALA A 143 21.50 9.42 -9.27
C ALA A 143 22.23 10.75 -9.05
N ALA A 144 22.84 11.32 -10.09
CA ALA A 144 23.53 12.61 -10.01
C ALA A 144 22.58 13.77 -9.64
N GLU A 145 21.33 13.73 -10.11
CA GLU A 145 20.29 14.73 -9.83
C GLU A 145 19.47 14.43 -8.56
N ALA A 146 19.78 13.37 -7.81
CA ALA A 146 18.97 12.94 -6.68
C ALA A 146 18.99 13.97 -5.52
N ASP A 147 20.15 14.55 -5.25
CA ASP A 147 20.32 15.56 -4.19
C ASP A 147 19.59 16.86 -4.51
N GLU A 148 19.66 17.31 -5.77
CA GLU A 148 18.94 18.51 -6.22
C GLU A 148 17.43 18.31 -6.11
N ARG A 149 16.91 17.19 -6.62
CA ARG A 149 15.47 16.87 -6.52
C ARG A 149 15.02 16.75 -5.07
N ARG A 150 15.84 16.20 -4.17
CA ARG A 150 15.53 16.18 -2.73
C ARG A 150 15.40 17.61 -2.18
N ARG A 151 16.35 18.49 -2.48
CA ARG A 151 16.31 19.90 -2.03
C ARG A 151 15.09 20.63 -2.58
N GLU A 152 14.74 20.40 -3.84
CA GLU A 152 13.56 21.01 -4.46
C GLU A 152 12.27 20.54 -3.79
N LEU A 153 12.16 19.24 -3.49
CA LEU A 153 11.02 18.67 -2.77
C LEU A 153 10.90 19.23 -1.35
N GLU A 154 12.01 19.30 -0.62
CA GLU A 154 12.06 19.91 0.72
C GLU A 154 11.65 21.39 0.69
N ALA A 155 12.12 22.14 -0.30
CA ALA A 155 11.75 23.54 -0.48
C ALA A 155 10.25 23.71 -0.77
N LYS A 156 9.68 22.85 -1.63
CA LYS A 156 8.24 22.82 -1.92
C LYS A 156 7.41 22.46 -0.68
N GLN A 157 7.86 21.47 0.10
CA GLN A 157 7.19 21.08 1.34
C GLN A 157 7.20 22.22 2.37
N LYS A 158 8.34 22.90 2.53
CA LYS A 158 8.46 24.05 3.43
C LYS A 158 7.54 25.20 2.99
N ALA A 159 7.56 25.55 1.71
CA ALA A 159 6.69 26.60 1.18
C ALA A 159 5.20 26.27 1.40
N HIS A 160 4.81 25.01 1.20
CA HIS A 160 3.44 24.57 1.45
C HIS A 160 3.07 24.63 2.93
N ALA A 161 3.97 24.20 3.83
CA ALA A 161 3.75 24.31 5.28
C ALA A 161 3.62 25.78 5.73
N ASP A 162 4.45 26.67 5.19
CA ASP A 162 4.39 28.11 5.48
C ASP A 162 3.06 28.73 5.01
N GLU A 163 2.58 28.37 3.82
CA GLU A 163 1.28 28.84 3.33
C GLU A 163 0.11 28.28 4.17
N GLN A 164 0.18 27.02 4.59
CA GLN A 164 -0.81 26.46 5.50
C GLN A 164 -0.82 27.16 6.86
N ALA A 165 0.35 27.47 7.42
CA ALA A 165 0.47 28.21 8.68
C ALA A 165 -0.12 29.61 8.56
N LYS A 166 0.19 30.35 7.48
CA LYS A 166 -0.42 31.68 7.22
C LYS A 166 -1.92 31.59 7.03
N ALA A 167 -2.43 30.57 6.35
CA ALA A 167 -3.87 30.37 6.17
C ALA A 167 -4.56 30.06 7.51
N ALA A 168 -3.95 29.23 8.36
CA ALA A 168 -4.45 28.94 9.69
C ALA A 168 -4.48 30.19 10.58
N GLN A 169 -3.41 31.00 10.55
CA GLN A 169 -3.35 32.27 11.28
C GLN A 169 -4.45 33.23 10.82
N ARG A 170 -4.63 33.41 9.51
CA ARG A 170 -5.70 34.26 8.96
C ARG A 170 -7.10 33.78 9.40
N ARG A 171 -7.33 32.47 9.45
CA ARG A 171 -8.60 31.90 9.94
C ARG A 171 -8.78 32.14 11.44
N ALA A 172 -7.72 32.03 12.24
CA ALA A 172 -7.77 32.29 13.67
C ALA A 172 -8.02 33.78 13.99
N GLU A 173 -7.47 34.70 13.19
CA GLU A 173 -7.62 36.15 13.38
C GLU A 173 -8.94 36.70 12.79
N ALA A 174 -9.58 35.98 11.87
CA ALA A 174 -10.82 36.39 11.20
C ALA A 174 -11.95 36.85 12.15
N PRO A 175 -12.34 36.12 13.22
CA PRO A 175 -13.43 36.56 14.10
C PRO A 175 -13.13 37.88 14.80
N ALA A 176 -11.90 38.05 15.32
CA ALA A 176 -11.49 39.30 15.96
C ALA A 176 -11.43 40.46 14.96
N ALA A 177 -11.06 40.20 13.70
CA ALA A 177 -11.09 41.21 12.65
C ALA A 177 -12.53 41.65 12.30
N VAL A 178 -13.48 40.71 12.24
CA VAL A 178 -14.91 40.99 12.02
C VAL A 178 -15.47 41.82 13.17
N GLU A 179 -15.24 41.43 14.42
CA GLU A 179 -15.73 42.16 15.59
C GLU A 179 -15.19 43.60 15.63
N ARG A 180 -13.90 43.79 15.34
CA ARG A 180 -13.29 45.14 15.24
C ARG A 180 -13.95 45.97 14.14
N PHE A 181 -14.30 45.36 13.01
CA PHE A 181 -14.96 46.04 11.91
C PHE A 181 -16.39 46.44 12.27
N GLU A 182 -17.16 45.53 12.86
CA GLU A 182 -18.53 45.80 13.34
C GLU A 182 -18.55 46.91 14.40
N SER A 183 -17.64 46.86 15.39
CA SER A 183 -17.51 47.90 16.41
C SER A 183 -17.21 49.28 15.81
N LYS A 184 -16.33 49.34 14.80
CA LYS A 184 -16.05 50.61 14.08
C LYS A 184 -17.28 51.14 13.36
N GLN A 185 -18.06 50.26 12.72
CA GLN A 185 -19.30 50.66 12.05
C GLN A 185 -20.35 51.19 13.03
N GLN A 186 -20.54 50.50 14.17
CA GLN A 186 -21.46 50.95 15.23
C GLN A 186 -21.05 52.32 15.77
N LYS A 187 -19.77 52.50 16.13
CA LYS A 187 -19.24 53.79 16.61
C LYS A 187 -19.42 54.91 15.59
N ALA A 188 -19.22 54.62 14.30
CA ALA A 188 -19.43 55.59 13.24
C ALA A 188 -20.93 55.95 13.08
N ALA A 189 -21.84 54.99 13.22
CA ALA A 189 -23.29 55.23 13.19
C ALA A 189 -23.75 56.04 14.41
N GLU A 190 -23.30 55.70 15.61
CA GLU A 190 -23.57 56.44 16.85
C GLU A 190 -23.06 57.88 16.76
N HIS A 191 -21.84 58.08 16.24
CA HIS A 191 -21.28 59.41 16.07
C HIS A 191 -22.12 60.25 15.09
N ARG A 192 -22.56 59.68 13.97
CA ARG A 192 -23.46 60.36 13.01
C ARG A 192 -24.79 60.74 13.68
N ALA A 193 -25.45 59.80 14.34
CA ALA A 193 -26.72 60.04 15.04
C ALA A 193 -26.58 61.10 16.14
N SER A 194 -25.48 61.08 16.90
CA SER A 194 -25.19 62.09 17.92
C SER A 194 -25.02 63.49 17.31
N ARG A 195 -24.30 63.60 16.20
CA ARG A 195 -24.13 64.87 15.47
C ARG A 195 -25.45 65.37 14.88
N GLU A 196 -26.29 64.48 14.37
CA GLU A 196 -27.64 64.82 13.89
C GLU A 196 -28.53 65.35 15.02
N ARG A 197 -28.55 64.68 16.18
CA ARG A 197 -29.28 65.16 17.37
C ARG A 197 -28.78 66.52 17.82
N GLN A 198 -27.46 66.70 17.97
CA GLN A 198 -26.87 67.98 18.32
C GLN A 198 -27.23 69.08 17.32
N ASN A 199 -27.28 68.77 16.02
CA ASN A 199 -27.68 69.73 15.00
C ASN A 199 -29.18 70.09 15.09
N ALA A 200 -30.05 69.13 15.39
CA ALA A 200 -31.49 69.35 15.54
C ALA A 200 -31.84 70.14 16.82
N GLU A 201 -31.12 69.89 17.92
CA GLU A 201 -31.26 70.61 19.19
C GLU A 201 -30.62 72.01 19.16
N ARG A 202 -29.79 72.31 18.14
CA ARG A 202 -29.10 73.60 18.02
C ARG A 202 -30.05 74.69 17.54
N THR A 203 -30.62 75.43 18.48
CA THR A 203 -31.52 76.57 18.24
C THR A 203 -30.81 77.90 17.97
N LYS A 204 -29.48 77.98 18.16
CA LYS A 204 -28.69 79.19 17.85
C LYS A 204 -28.42 79.30 16.34
N PRO A 205 -28.68 80.46 15.71
CA PRO A 205 -28.39 80.67 14.28
C PRO A 205 -26.89 80.49 14.02
N ARG A 206 -26.53 79.97 12.83
CA ARG A 206 -25.13 79.97 12.40
C ARG A 206 -24.64 81.42 12.42
N GLY A 207 -23.54 81.68 13.13
CA GLY A 207 -22.89 82.98 13.10
C GLY A 207 -22.56 83.39 11.66
N ALA A 208 -22.63 84.69 11.37
CA ALA A 208 -22.35 85.22 10.04
C ALA A 208 -21.00 84.68 9.51
N PRO A 209 -20.91 84.30 8.22
CA PRO A 209 -19.66 83.85 7.65
C PRO A 209 -18.59 84.91 7.88
N LEU A 210 -17.41 84.48 8.32
CA LEU A 210 -16.26 85.37 8.46
C LEU A 210 -16.02 86.11 7.14
N PRO A 211 -15.72 87.41 7.17
CA PRO A 211 -15.53 88.20 5.96
C PRO A 211 -14.43 87.57 5.09
N PRO A 212 -14.56 87.63 3.74
CA PRO A 212 -13.52 87.12 2.86
C PRO A 212 -12.20 87.79 3.22
N ALA A 213 -11.12 87.01 3.31
CA ALA A 213 -9.79 87.54 3.57
C ALA A 213 -9.48 88.65 2.56
N SER A 214 -9.10 89.83 3.06
CA SER A 214 -8.73 90.98 2.22
C SER A 214 -7.67 90.57 1.20
N PRO A 215 -7.77 91.00 -0.07
CA PRO A 215 -6.73 90.71 -1.06
C PRO A 215 -5.41 91.30 -0.58
N ALA A 216 -4.38 90.45 -0.48
CA ALA A 216 -3.03 90.89 -0.19
C ALA A 216 -2.62 91.95 -1.22
N SER A 217 -2.25 93.13 -0.72
CA SER A 217 -1.70 94.23 -1.47
C SER A 217 -0.53 93.78 -2.34
N SER A 218 -0.66 93.99 -3.65
CA SER A 218 0.42 93.86 -4.62
C SER A 218 1.60 94.73 -4.20
N PRO A 219 2.84 94.21 -4.12
CA PRO A 219 4.00 95.07 -3.89
C PRO A 219 4.26 95.91 -5.15
N SER A 220 4.14 97.24 -5.00
CA SER A 220 4.65 98.23 -5.94
C SER A 220 6.18 98.16 -6.01
N ARG A 221 6.65 98.21 -7.26
CA ARG A 221 8.03 98.14 -7.74
C ARG A 221 8.95 99.22 -7.14
#